data_AF-T0L1J0-F1
#
_entry.id   AF-T0L1J0-F1
#
_cell.length_a   1.000
_cell.length_b   1.000
_cell.length_c   1.000
_cell.angle_alpha   90.00
_cell.angle_beta   90.00
_cell.angle_gamma   90.00
#
_symmetry.space_group_name_H-M   'P 1'
#
loop_
_entity.id
_entity.type
_entity.pdbx_description
1 polymer ?
#
loop_
_entity_poly.entity_id
_entity_poly.type
_entity_poly.pdbx_seq_one_letter_code
_entity_poly.pdbx_strand_id
1 'polypeptide(L)' 'MNKNELAKTLGISLKTLYNWEKEKPDLVRLINQGLALDQSIEETRKHLERLEQIKDNASNGKFNLK' A
#
# COMPACT_ATOMS: atom_id res chain seq x y z
N MET A 1 -7.89 -2.15 1.11
CA MET A 1 -8.74 -1.63 2.20
C MET A 1 -10.06 -1.12 1.62
N ASN A 2 -11.20 -1.42 2.24
CA ASN A 2 -12.53 -0.88 1.88
C ASN A 2 -13.01 0.19 2.89
N LYS A 3 -14.12 0.89 2.59
CA LYS A 3 -14.64 1.98 3.45
C LYS A 3 -15.00 1.54 4.87
N ASN A 4 -15.50 0.31 5.05
CA ASN A 4 -15.83 -0.21 6.39
C ASN A 4 -14.57 -0.47 7.22
N GLU A 5 -13.52 -0.99 6.59
CA GLU A 5 -12.22 -1.19 7.23
C GLU A 5 -11.57 0.15 7.60
N LEU A 6 -11.65 1.14 6.70
CA LEU A 6 -11.16 2.49 6.97
C LEU A 6 -11.91 3.13 8.15
N ALA A 7 -13.24 3.02 8.18
CA ALA A 7 -14.07 3.53 9.27
C ALA A 7 -13.67 2.92 10.63
N LYS A 8 -13.50 1.59 10.66
CA LYS A 8 -13.03 0.87 11.85
C LYS A 8 -11.63 1.31 12.27
N THR A 9 -10.71 1.44 11.32
CA THR A 9 -9.32 1.86 11.57
C THR A 9 -9.26 3.26 12.18
N LEU A 10 -10.10 4.17 11.69
CA LEU A 10 -10.17 5.55 12.16
C LEU A 10 -11.07 5.73 13.40
N GLY A 11 -11.75 4.67 13.87
CA GLY A 11 -12.67 4.75 15.00
C GLY A 11 -13.89 5.64 14.75
N ILE A 12 -14.36 5.74 13.50
CA ILE A 12 -15.49 6.59 13.10
C ILE A 12 -16.60 5.79 12.44
N SER A 13 -17.79 6.37 12.34
CA SER A 13 -18.90 5.76 11.61
C SER A 13 -18.69 5.84 10.10
N LEU A 14 -19.26 4.88 9.36
CA LEU A 14 -19.28 4.93 7.89
C LEU A 14 -19.99 6.20 7.38
N LYS A 15 -21.04 6.65 8.09
CA LYS A 15 -21.74 7.92 7.77
C LYS A 15 -20.79 9.12 7.86
N THR A 16 -19.90 9.15 8.85
CA THR A 16 -18.89 10.19 9.01
C THR A 16 -17.94 10.24 7.81
N LEU A 17 -17.49 9.08 7.31
CA LEU A 17 -16.67 9.01 6.09
C LEU A 17 -17.42 9.60 4.88
N TYR A 18 -18.67 9.21 4.66
CA TYR A 18 -19.47 9.76 3.55
C TYR A 18 -19.68 11.27 3.66
N ASN A 19 -19.82 11.80 4.88
CA ASN A 19 -19.92 13.24 5.10
C ASN A 19 -18.59 13.94 4.78
N TRP A 20 -17.45 13.35 5.16
CA TRP A 20 -16.13 13.94 4.86
C TRP A 20 -15.85 14.02 3.37
N GLU A 21 -16.32 13.07 2.56
CA GLU A 21 -16.22 13.13 1.09
C GLU A 21 -16.86 14.40 0.50
N LYS A 22 -17.89 14.95 1.16
CA LYS A 22 -18.60 16.15 0.71
C LYS A 22 -18.10 17.42 1.40
N GLU A 23 -17.92 17.33 2.71
CA GLU A 23 -17.71 18.49 3.58
C GLU A 23 -16.22 18.80 3.81
N LYS A 24 -15.34 17.81 3.62
CA LYS A 24 -13.90 17.92 3.94
C LYS A 24 -13.04 17.25 2.86
N PRO A 25 -13.09 17.71 1.60
CA PRO A 25 -12.36 17.07 0.49
C PRO A 25 -10.84 17.01 0.71
N ASP A 26 -10.25 18.04 1.32
CA ASP A 26 -8.82 18.05 1.63
C ASP A 26 -8.42 17.02 2.69
N LEU A 27 -9.27 16.75 3.68
CA LEU A 27 -9.04 15.68 4.65
C LEU A 27 -9.02 14.32 3.96
N VAL A 28 -9.98 14.09 3.07
CA VAL A 28 -10.05 12.84 2.29
C VAL A 28 -8.82 12.69 1.39
N ARG A 29 -8.38 13.78 0.74
CA ARG A 29 -7.15 13.78 -0.06
C ARG A 29 -5.93 13.39 0.78
N LEU A 30 -5.77 13.96 1.97
CA LEU A 30 -4.65 13.65 2.86
C LEU A 30 -4.66 12.19 3.33
N ILE A 31 -5.83 11.67 3.71
CA ILE A 31 -5.98 10.25 4.10
C ILE A 31 -5.61 9.34 2.93
N ASN A 32 -6.11 9.61 1.72
CA ASN A 32 -5.80 8.82 0.53
C ASN A 32 -4.30 8.87 0.18
N GLN A 33 -3.65 10.02 0.35
CA GLN A 33 -2.20 10.16 0.16
C GLN A 33 -1.41 9.28 1.14
N GLY A 34 -1.81 9.24 2.42
CA GLY A 34 -1.21 8.35 3.41
C GLY A 34 -1.38 6.86 3.05
N LEU A 35 -2.60 6.45 2.70
CA LEU A 35 -2.88 5.06 2.31
C LEU A 35 -2.10 4.63 1.05
N ALA A 36 -1.98 5.52 0.06
CA ALA A 36 -1.20 5.26 -1.14
C ALA A 36 0.30 5.15 -0.85
N LEU A 37 0.81 5.97 0.07
CA LEU A 37 2.19 5.88 0.52
C LEU A 37 2.48 4.53 1.20
N ASP A 38 1.62 4.10 2.12
CA ASP A 38 1.77 2.82 2.82
C ASP A 38 1.77 1.64 1.82
N GLN A 39 0.87 1.67 0.83
CA GLN A 39 0.84 0.66 -0.23
C GLN A 39 2.13 0.67 -1.05
N SER A 40 2.63 1.85 -1.43
CA SER A 40 3.87 1.97 -2.21
C SER A 40 5.10 1.46 -1.45
N ILE A 41 5.17 1.71 -0.14
CA ILE A 41 6.23 1.16 0.72
C ILE A 41 6.19 -0.37 0.69
N GLU A 42 4.99 -0.97 0.84
CA GLU A 42 4.82 -2.41 0.85
C GLU A 42 5.17 -3.06 -0.50
N GLU A 43 4.75 -2.45 -1.61
CA GLU A 43 5.13 -2.90 -2.95
C GLU A 43 6.63 -2.81 -3.19
N THR A 44 7.27 -1.76 -2.68
CA THR A 44 8.73 -1.57 -2.78
C THR A 44 9.48 -2.64 -2.00
N ARG A 45 9.00 -3.02 -0.80
CA ARG A 45 9.58 -4.13 -0.02
C ARG A 45 9.52 -5.45 -0.78
N LYS A 46 8.35 -5.78 -1.35
CA LYS A 46 8.20 -6.99 -2.18
C LYS A 46 9.09 -6.94 -3.43
N HIS A 47 9.30 -5.76 -4.00
CA HIS A 47 10.23 -5.60 -5.10
C HIS A 47 11.67 -5.91 -4.66
N LEU A 48 12.10 -5.38 -3.52
CA LEU A 48 13.41 -5.66 -2.95
C LEU A 48 13.61 -7.17 -2.69
N GLU A 49 12.63 -7.84 -2.07
CA GLU A 49 12.68 -9.29 -1.83
C GLU A 49 12.90 -10.09 -3.13
N ARG A 50 12.24 -9.69 -4.22
CA ARG A 50 12.45 -10.33 -5.54
C ARG A 50 13.85 -10.09 -6.08
N LEU A 51 14.40 -8.89 -5.90
CA LEU A 51 15.78 -8.59 -6.31
C LEU A 51 16.80 -9.43 -5.52
N GLU A 52 16.58 -9.60 -4.22
CA GLU A 52 17.41 -10.46 -3.37
C GLU A 52 17.32 -11.92 -3.81
N GLN A 53 16.12 -12.44 -4.10
CA GLN A 53 15.96 -13.79 -4.66
C GLN A 53 16.68 -13.97 -6.01
N ILE A 54 16.67 -12.96 -6.89
CA ILE A 54 17.43 -13.01 -8.15
C ILE A 54 18.93 -13.10 -7.86
N LYS A 55 19.44 -12.27 -6.93
CA LYS A 55 20.85 -12.29 -6.52
C LYS A 55 21.25 -13.65 -5.94
N ASP A 56 20.42 -14.22 -5.07
CA ASP A 56 20.68 -15.52 -4.45
C ASP A 56 20.68 -16.62 -5.50
N ASN A 57 19.71 -16.62 -6.43
CA ASN A 57 19.64 -17.59 -7.52
C ASN A 57 20.82 -17.48 -8.49
N ALA A 58 21.33 -16.26 -8.74
CA ALA A 58 22.50 -16.04 -9.58
C ALA A 58 23.79 -16.57 -8.92
N SER A 59 23.81 -16.70 -7.60
CA SER A 59 24.95 -17.23 -6.84
C SER A 59 25.12 -18.75 -7.00
N ASN A 60 24.19 -19.44 -7.65
CA ASN A 60 24.18 -20.89 -7.84
C ASN A 60 25.18 -21.41 -8.90
N GLY A 61 26.11 -20.56 -9.37
CA GLY A 61 27.30 -20.95 -10.15
C GLY A 61 27.06 -21.52 -11.55
N LYS A 62 25.81 -21.57 -12.02
CA LYS A 62 25.44 -22.09 -13.34
C LYS A 62 24.92 -20.95 -14.23
N PHE A 63 25.40 -20.88 -15.46
CA PHE A 63 24.89 -19.97 -16.46
C PHE A 63 23.46 -20.37 -16.86
N ASN A 64 22.49 -19.49 -16.63
CA ASN A 64 21.12 -19.62 -17.15
C ASN A 64 21.02 -18.87 -18.49
N LEU A 65 21.66 -19.42 -19.53
CA LEU A 65 21.57 -18.91 -20.90
C LEU A 65 20.56 -19.77 -21.67
N LYS A 66 19.67 -19.12 -22.44
CA LYS A 66 18.80 -19.80 -23.40
C LYS A 66 19.59 -20.25 -24.62
#